data_AF-A0A8C3WYJ2-F1
#
_entry.id   AF-A0A8C3WYJ2-F1
#
_cell.length_a   1.000
_cell.length_b   1.000
_cell.length_c   1.000
_cell.angle_alpha   90.00
_cell.angle_beta   90.00
_cell.angle_gamma   90.00
#
_symmetry.space_group_name_H-M   'P 1'
#
loop_
_entity.id
_entity.type
_entity.pdbx_description
1 polymer ?
#
loop_
_entity_poly.entity_id
_entity_poly.type
_entity_poly.pdbx_seq_one_letter_code
_entity_poly.pdbx_strand_id
1 'polypeptide(L)'
;MTVFFKTLRNHWKKTTAGICLLTWGGHWLYGKHCDNLLRRAACQEAQVFGNQLIPPNAQVKKATVFLNPAACKGKARTLFEKNAAPILHLSGMDVTVVKTDYEGQAKKLLELLENTDVIIVAGGDGTLQEVITGVLRRADEATFSKIPIGFIPLGQTSSLSQTLFAESGNKVQHIIDATLAIVKGETVPLDVLQIKGEKEQPVFALTGLRWGSFRDAGVTVSRYWYLGPLKTKAAHFFSTLKEWPQTRQASISYAGPAERPPGGAEEAPPRPSLYRRILRRLASYWAQPQDALSPEGSSEVWKEVQLSTLELSITTRNSQLDLTGKEDFMNICMEPSTISKGDFITLGK
;
A
#
# COMPACT_ATOMS: atom_id res chain seq x y z
N MET A 1 -31.03 39.71 34.99
CA MET A 1 -31.25 38.31 34.53
C MET A 1 -32.55 38.09 33.77
N THR A 2 -33.69 38.70 34.15
CA THR A 2 -35.01 38.45 33.53
C THR A 2 -35.13 38.86 32.05
N VAL A 3 -34.42 39.90 31.61
CA VAL A 3 -34.42 40.34 30.20
C VAL A 3 -33.71 39.34 29.29
N PHE A 4 -32.55 38.80 29.71
CA PHE A 4 -31.78 37.82 28.95
C PHE A 4 -32.57 36.53 28.70
N PHE A 5 -33.19 35.97 29.75
CA PHE A 5 -34.04 34.80 29.62
C PHE A 5 -35.30 35.06 28.77
N LYS A 6 -35.89 36.26 28.84
CA LYS A 6 -37.00 36.65 27.95
C LYS A 6 -36.55 36.71 26.48
N THR A 7 -35.39 37.27 26.19
CA THR A 7 -34.85 37.36 24.82
C THR A 7 -34.51 35.98 24.26
N LEU A 8 -33.91 35.10 25.07
CA LEU A 8 -33.64 33.70 24.72
C LEU A 8 -34.92 32.92 24.37
N ARG A 9 -35.99 33.13 25.16
CA ARG A 9 -37.30 32.52 24.94
C ARG A 9 -38.00 33.07 23.69
N ASN A 10 -37.97 34.39 23.48
CA ASN A 10 -38.60 35.04 22.34
C ASN A 10 -37.92 34.68 21.00
N HIS A 11 -36.64 34.32 21.02
CA HIS A 11 -35.89 33.88 19.84
C HIS A 11 -35.39 32.44 19.95
N TRP A 12 -36.21 31.54 20.50
CA TRP A 12 -35.82 30.14 20.77
C TRP A 12 -35.16 29.44 19.56
N LYS A 13 -35.66 29.64 18.33
CA LYS A 13 -35.05 29.07 17.11
C LYS A 13 -33.61 29.55 16.87
N LYS A 14 -33.33 30.85 17.10
CA LYS A 14 -32.00 31.43 16.94
C LYS A 14 -31.06 30.95 18.04
N THR A 15 -31.58 30.87 19.27
CA THR A 15 -30.85 30.31 20.41
C THR A 15 -30.43 28.87 20.15
N THR A 16 -31.37 28.00 19.73
CA THR A 16 -31.07 26.58 19.45
C THR A 16 -30.03 26.45 18.35
N ALA A 17 -30.16 27.19 17.24
CA ALA A 17 -29.16 27.19 16.18
C ALA A 17 -27.78 27.66 16.67
N GLY A 18 -27.73 28.71 17.50
CA GLY A 18 -26.50 29.20 18.11
C GLY A 18 -25.83 28.16 19.01
N ILE A 19 -26.60 27.46 19.84
CA ILE A 19 -26.09 26.38 20.69
C ILE A 19 -25.52 25.24 19.83
N CYS A 20 -26.24 24.79 18.79
CA CYS A 20 -25.77 23.74 17.89
C CYS A 20 -24.47 24.12 17.18
N LEU A 21 -24.32 25.38 16.75
CA LEU A 21 -23.09 25.87 16.13
C LEU A 21 -21.93 25.92 17.12
N LEU A 22 -22.19 26.34 18.36
CA LEU A 22 -21.16 26.38 19.41
C LEU A 22 -20.71 24.98 19.83
N THR A 23 -21.63 24.03 19.97
CA THR A 23 -21.27 22.64 20.31
C THR A 23 -20.49 21.98 19.17
N TRP A 24 -20.94 22.15 17.93
CA TRP A 24 -20.23 21.65 16.76
C TRP A 24 -18.85 22.30 16.59
N GLY A 25 -18.77 23.63 16.69
CA GLY A 25 -17.52 24.39 16.56
C GLY A 25 -16.54 24.07 17.69
N GLY A 26 -17.03 23.91 18.91
CA GLY A 26 -16.25 23.47 20.06
C GLY A 26 -15.66 22.07 19.85
N HIS A 27 -16.47 21.11 19.38
CA HIS A 27 -16.01 19.77 19.05
C HIS A 27 -14.96 19.77 17.92
N TRP A 28 -15.18 20.55 16.86
CA TRP A 28 -14.22 20.70 15.77
C TRP A 28 -12.89 21.30 16.24
N LEU A 29 -12.93 22.34 17.08
CA LEU A 29 -11.73 22.98 17.63
C LEU A 29 -10.99 22.04 18.58
N TYR A 30 -11.72 21.30 19.40
CA TYR A 30 -11.15 20.27 20.27
C TYR A 30 -10.42 19.19 19.46
N GLY A 31 -11.04 18.67 18.40
CA GLY A 31 -10.40 17.70 17.49
C GLY A 31 -9.09 18.26 16.90
N LYS A 32 -9.10 19.52 16.43
CA LYS A 32 -7.89 20.17 15.92
C LYS A 32 -6.81 20.35 16.97
N HIS A 33 -7.19 20.61 18.22
CA HIS A 33 -6.26 20.68 19.35
C HIS A 33 -5.63 19.31 19.65
N CYS A 34 -6.45 18.25 19.71
CA CYS A 34 -5.96 16.87 19.88
C CYS A 34 -5.00 16.46 18.76
N ASP A 35 -5.31 16.78 17.50
CA ASP A 35 -4.40 16.50 16.38
C ASP A 35 -3.04 17.20 16.55
N ASN A 36 -3.03 18.44 17.07
CA ASN A 36 -1.79 19.17 17.33
C ASN A 36 -0.99 18.57 18.49
N LEU A 37 -1.67 18.08 19.52
CA LEU A 37 -1.02 17.36 20.63
C LEU A 37 -0.35 16.08 20.12
N LEU A 38 -1.03 15.30 19.26
CA LEU A 38 -0.47 14.11 18.64
C LEU A 38 0.77 14.43 17.79
N ARG A 39 0.69 15.47 16.94
CA ARG A 39 1.85 15.94 16.15
C ARG A 39 3.03 16.32 17.03
N ARG A 40 2.78 17.05 18.12
CA ARG A 40 3.81 17.47 19.07
C ARG A 40 4.47 16.26 19.73
N ALA A 41 3.69 15.33 20.24
CA ALA A 41 4.20 14.11 20.88
C ALA A 41 5.07 13.30 19.91
N ALA A 42 4.61 13.10 18.68
CA ALA A 42 5.36 12.38 17.66
C ALA A 42 6.65 13.09 17.24
N CYS A 43 6.65 14.42 17.14
CA CYS A 43 7.87 15.17 16.86
C CYS A 43 8.88 15.07 18.02
N GLN A 44 8.41 15.04 19.26
CA GLN A 44 9.28 14.84 20.43
C GLN A 44 9.90 13.44 20.42
N GLU A 45 9.11 12.41 20.09
CA GLU A 45 9.62 11.04 19.92
C GLU A 45 10.65 10.97 18.78
N ALA A 46 10.35 11.54 17.61
CA ALA A 46 11.26 11.60 16.46
C ALA A 46 12.57 12.34 16.78
N GLN A 47 12.49 13.43 17.56
CA GLN A 47 13.66 14.18 17.99
C GLN A 47 14.59 13.35 18.88
N VAL A 48 14.05 12.45 19.71
CA VAL A 48 14.87 11.50 20.51
C VAL A 48 15.66 10.58 19.59
N PHE A 49 15.09 10.13 18.46
CA PHE A 49 15.83 9.37 17.45
C PHE A 49 16.90 10.21 16.74
N GLY A 50 16.59 11.45 16.37
CA GLY A 50 17.56 12.33 15.70
C GLY A 50 18.72 12.80 16.57
N ASN A 51 18.55 12.84 17.90
CA ASN A 51 19.60 13.23 18.84
C ASN A 51 20.61 12.10 19.13
N GLN A 52 20.52 10.97 18.44
CA GLN A 52 21.49 9.88 18.57
C GLN A 52 22.84 10.28 17.97
N LEU A 53 23.92 9.93 18.67
CA LEU A 53 25.28 10.24 18.23
C LEU A 53 25.71 9.30 17.11
N ILE A 54 26.27 9.86 16.04
CA ILE A 54 26.91 9.10 14.97
C ILE A 54 28.42 9.38 14.98
N PRO A 55 29.28 8.39 14.71
CA PRO A 55 30.70 8.65 14.56
C PRO A 55 30.94 9.49 13.28
N PRO A 56 31.99 10.33 13.24
CA PRO A 56 32.18 11.30 12.16
C PRO A 56 32.46 10.67 10.79
N ASN A 57 32.80 9.38 10.75
CA ASN A 57 33.03 8.59 9.54
C ASN A 57 31.79 7.80 9.09
N ALA A 58 30.72 7.71 9.90
CA ALA A 58 29.49 7.07 9.48
C ALA A 58 28.67 8.01 8.59
N GLN A 59 28.01 7.42 7.60
CA GLN A 59 27.08 8.13 6.72
C GLN A 59 25.69 8.14 7.36
N VAL A 60 24.96 9.24 7.15
CA VAL A 60 23.55 9.34 7.50
C VAL A 60 22.72 8.47 6.57
N LYS A 61 21.65 7.86 7.11
CA LYS A 61 20.73 7.07 6.30
C LYS A 61 20.02 7.97 5.29
N LYS A 62 20.00 7.57 4.03
CA LYS A 62 19.32 8.28 2.95
C LYS A 62 17.93 7.71 2.70
N ALA A 63 16.91 8.55 2.76
CA ALA A 63 15.53 8.18 2.52
C ALA A 63 14.97 8.94 1.31
N THR A 64 14.43 8.22 0.33
CA THR A 64 13.73 8.83 -0.82
C THR A 64 12.24 8.65 -0.69
N VAL A 65 11.49 9.75 -0.64
CA VAL A 65 10.04 9.77 -0.49
C VAL A 65 9.38 10.00 -1.84
N PHE A 66 8.59 9.04 -2.33
CA PHE A 66 7.68 9.21 -3.46
C PHE A 66 6.31 9.67 -2.98
N LEU A 67 5.99 10.95 -3.20
CA LEU A 67 4.73 11.56 -2.81
C LEU A 67 3.83 11.74 -4.04
N ASN A 68 2.62 11.19 -3.99
CA ASN A 68 1.56 11.49 -4.95
C ASN A 68 0.66 12.63 -4.43
N PRO A 69 0.79 13.88 -4.92
CA PRO A 69 0.02 15.01 -4.42
C PRO A 69 -1.48 14.90 -4.75
N ALA A 70 -1.83 14.25 -5.86
CA ALA A 70 -3.20 14.09 -6.34
C ALA A 70 -4.01 13.09 -5.48
N ALA A 71 -3.35 12.24 -4.70
CA ALA A 71 -4.00 11.30 -3.81
C ALA A 71 -4.95 11.98 -2.81
N CYS A 72 -5.98 11.24 -2.38
CA CYS A 72 -7.01 11.70 -1.45
C CYS A 72 -7.65 13.06 -1.86
N LYS A 73 -8.02 13.18 -3.14
CA LYS A 73 -8.64 14.39 -3.71
C LYS A 73 -7.73 15.63 -3.60
N GLY A 74 -6.44 15.47 -3.88
CA GLY A 74 -5.46 16.57 -3.86
C GLY A 74 -5.01 17.03 -2.47
N LYS A 75 -5.43 16.35 -1.39
CA LYS A 75 -5.08 16.72 -0.01
C LYS A 75 -3.79 16.06 0.49
N ALA A 76 -3.28 15.06 -0.22
CA ALA A 76 -2.14 14.26 0.22
C ALA A 76 -0.90 15.10 0.53
N ARG A 77 -0.55 16.08 -0.33
CA ARG A 77 0.55 17.00 -0.06
C ARG A 77 0.40 17.72 1.28
N THR A 78 -0.75 18.34 1.53
CA THR A 78 -0.96 19.07 2.79
C THR A 78 -0.98 18.17 4.02
N LEU A 79 -1.42 16.91 3.88
CA LEU A 79 -1.41 15.93 4.94
C LEU A 79 0.01 15.45 5.25
N PHE A 80 0.80 15.18 4.21
CA PHE A 80 2.20 14.76 4.34
C PHE A 80 3.03 15.85 5.03
N GLU A 81 3.00 17.08 4.50
CA GLU A 81 3.79 18.21 5.00
C GLU A 81 3.47 18.55 6.45
N LYS A 82 2.23 18.33 6.90
CA LYS A 82 1.79 18.64 8.27
C LYS A 82 2.03 17.52 9.27
N ASN A 83 1.92 16.27 8.84
CA ASN A 83 1.84 15.13 9.76
C ASN A 83 3.07 14.22 9.71
N ALA A 84 3.74 14.10 8.56
CA ALA A 84 4.83 13.14 8.36
C ALA A 84 6.19 13.82 8.10
N ALA A 85 6.23 14.87 7.28
CA ALA A 85 7.49 15.54 6.93
C ALA A 85 8.30 16.01 8.14
N PRO A 86 7.70 16.62 9.20
CA PRO A 86 8.46 17.03 10.38
C PRO A 86 9.10 15.84 11.12
N ILE A 87 8.39 14.71 11.20
CA ILE A 87 8.88 13.49 11.85
C ILE A 87 10.11 12.96 11.10
N LEU A 88 10.02 12.89 9.78
CA LEU A 88 11.12 12.41 8.93
C LEU A 88 12.36 13.32 9.04
N HIS A 89 12.20 14.64 9.00
CA HIS A 89 13.33 15.56 9.12
C HIS A 89 13.96 15.57 10.52
N LEU A 90 13.17 15.33 11.58
CA LEU A 90 13.69 15.24 12.95
C LEU A 90 14.38 13.91 13.25
N SER A 91 14.18 12.87 12.43
CA SER A 91 14.73 11.53 12.66
C SER A 91 16.24 11.38 12.38
N GLY A 92 16.90 12.41 11.83
CA GLY A 92 18.33 12.35 11.49
C GLY A 92 18.65 11.63 10.17
N MET A 93 17.65 11.42 9.30
CA MET A 93 17.83 10.90 7.94
C MET A 93 18.01 12.04 6.92
N ASP A 94 18.74 11.78 5.85
CA ASP A 94 18.78 12.64 4.66
C ASP A 94 17.55 12.32 3.78
N VAL A 95 16.53 13.17 3.86
CA VAL A 95 15.21 12.93 3.26
C VAL A 95 15.05 13.72 1.97
N THR A 96 15.00 13.02 0.83
CA THR A 96 14.71 13.60 -0.47
C THR A 96 13.26 13.32 -0.87
N VAL A 97 12.45 14.38 -1.03
CA VAL A 97 11.03 14.25 -1.40
C VAL A 97 10.83 14.46 -2.90
N VAL A 98 10.43 13.40 -3.59
CA VAL A 98 10.10 13.37 -5.01
C VAL A 98 8.59 13.38 -5.18
N LYS A 99 8.08 14.38 -5.91
CA LYS A 99 6.65 14.50 -6.21
C LYS A 99 6.36 13.85 -7.56
N THR A 100 5.32 13.03 -7.61
CA THR A 100 4.84 12.42 -8.86
C THR A 100 3.72 13.27 -9.44
N ASP A 101 3.86 13.67 -10.69
CA ASP A 101 2.91 14.45 -11.48
C ASP A 101 1.88 13.58 -12.17
N TYR A 102 2.25 12.37 -12.63
CA TYR A 102 1.36 11.46 -13.36
C TYR A 102 1.65 9.97 -13.07
N GLU A 103 0.70 9.11 -13.44
CA GLU A 103 0.76 7.65 -13.26
C GLU A 103 1.96 7.04 -14.01
N GLY A 104 2.76 6.23 -13.32
CA GLY A 104 3.92 5.56 -13.89
C GLY A 104 5.19 6.44 -13.92
N GLN A 105 5.12 7.70 -13.48
CA GLN A 105 6.33 8.51 -13.28
C GLN A 105 7.20 7.95 -12.15
N ALA A 106 6.58 7.46 -11.06
CA ALA A 106 7.30 6.82 -9.96
C ALA A 106 8.15 5.64 -10.45
N LYS A 107 7.55 4.80 -11.31
CA LYS A 107 8.23 3.67 -11.94
C LYS A 107 9.47 4.09 -12.73
N LYS A 108 9.35 5.11 -13.60
CA LYS A 108 10.48 5.62 -14.40
C LYS A 108 11.58 6.24 -13.54
N LEU A 109 11.19 6.99 -12.51
CA LEU A 109 12.16 7.61 -11.59
C LEU A 109 12.88 6.54 -10.76
N LEU A 110 12.20 5.46 -10.39
CA LEU A 110 12.81 4.33 -9.69
C LEU A 110 13.80 3.55 -10.55
N GLU A 111 13.60 3.47 -11.87
CA GLU A 111 14.59 2.87 -12.79
C GLU A 111 15.90 3.69 -12.83
N LEU A 112 15.84 4.99 -12.55
CA LEU A 112 17.01 5.88 -12.52
C LEU A 112 17.52 6.18 -11.11
N LEU A 113 16.83 5.69 -10.07
CA LEU A 113 17.17 5.99 -8.69
C LEU A 113 18.51 5.34 -8.32
N GLU A 114 19.39 6.14 -7.75
CA GLU A 114 20.67 5.68 -7.20
C GLU A 114 20.48 4.92 -5.88
N ASN A 115 21.59 4.52 -5.26
CA ASN A 115 21.56 3.78 -4.00
C ASN A 115 20.95 4.63 -2.87
N THR A 116 19.84 4.15 -2.32
CA THR A 116 19.14 4.73 -1.16
C THR A 116 18.97 3.67 -0.09
N ASP A 117 19.03 4.04 1.18
CA ASP A 117 18.89 3.06 2.27
C ASP A 117 17.43 2.72 2.57
N VAL A 118 16.51 3.67 2.30
CA VAL A 118 15.07 3.49 2.54
C VAL A 118 14.27 4.18 1.42
N ILE A 119 13.25 3.49 0.91
CA ILE A 119 12.27 4.06 -0.02
C ILE A 119 10.97 4.28 0.75
N ILE A 120 10.40 5.47 0.71
CA ILE A 120 9.16 5.79 1.41
C ILE A 120 8.09 6.14 0.38
N VAL A 121 6.92 5.51 0.46
CA VAL A 121 5.80 5.80 -0.43
C VAL A 121 4.71 6.52 0.34
N ALA A 122 4.41 7.75 -0.07
CA ALA A 122 3.38 8.60 0.52
C ALA A 122 2.20 8.75 -0.46
N GLY A 123 1.18 7.90 -0.28
CA GLY A 123 0.09 7.80 -1.25
C GLY A 123 -1.00 6.80 -0.86
N GLY A 124 -1.63 6.22 -1.88
CA GLY A 124 -2.52 5.06 -1.72
C GLY A 124 -1.93 3.81 -2.35
N ASP A 125 -2.70 2.73 -2.35
CA ASP A 125 -2.26 1.41 -2.83
C ASP A 125 -1.74 1.44 -4.29
N GLY A 126 -2.32 2.28 -5.16
CA GLY A 126 -1.85 2.42 -6.55
C GLY A 126 -0.43 3.01 -6.66
N THR A 127 -0.10 4.02 -5.86
CA THR A 127 1.26 4.60 -5.84
C THR A 127 2.27 3.61 -5.27
N LEU A 128 1.86 2.82 -4.26
CA LEU A 128 2.68 1.74 -3.73
C LEU A 128 2.94 0.65 -4.78
N GLN A 129 1.91 0.26 -5.53
CA GLN A 129 2.02 -0.69 -6.63
C GLN A 129 2.99 -0.21 -7.72
N GLU A 130 2.91 1.07 -8.11
CA GLU A 130 3.83 1.67 -9.08
C GLU A 130 5.28 1.60 -8.61
N VAL A 131 5.52 1.93 -7.33
CA VAL A 131 6.86 1.91 -6.73
C VAL A 131 7.41 0.49 -6.70
N ILE A 132 6.66 -0.48 -6.19
CA ILE A 132 7.09 -1.87 -6.12
C ILE A 132 7.34 -2.45 -7.51
N THR A 133 6.46 -2.15 -8.46
CA THR A 133 6.67 -2.56 -9.85
C THR A 133 7.92 -1.89 -10.44
N GLY A 134 8.24 -0.66 -10.07
CA GLY A 134 9.48 0.01 -10.47
C GLY A 134 10.72 -0.69 -9.90
N VAL A 135 10.70 -0.99 -8.60
CA VAL A 135 11.79 -1.67 -7.88
C VAL A 135 12.05 -3.06 -8.46
N LEU A 136 11.02 -3.89 -8.61
CA LEU A 136 11.14 -5.29 -9.03
C LEU A 136 11.33 -5.46 -10.55
N ARG A 137 11.23 -4.38 -11.35
CA ARG A 137 11.58 -4.41 -12.78
C ARG A 137 13.03 -4.03 -13.07
N ARG A 138 13.77 -3.55 -12.06
CA ARG A 138 15.17 -3.15 -12.24
C ARG A 138 16.03 -4.37 -12.57
N ALA A 139 17.06 -4.16 -13.39
CA ALA A 139 18.07 -5.19 -13.63
C ALA A 139 18.81 -5.60 -12.34
N ASP A 140 18.96 -4.67 -11.40
CA ASP A 140 19.61 -4.88 -10.10
C ASP A 140 18.61 -5.27 -8.99
N GLU A 141 17.53 -5.97 -9.35
CA GLU A 141 16.45 -6.38 -8.44
C GLU A 141 16.97 -7.01 -7.14
N ALA A 142 17.93 -7.93 -7.22
CA ALA A 142 18.43 -8.68 -6.06
C ALA A 142 19.05 -7.80 -4.95
N THR A 143 19.47 -6.58 -5.28
CA THR A 143 19.97 -5.60 -4.30
C THR A 143 18.84 -4.69 -3.83
N PHE A 144 18.00 -4.22 -4.75
CA PHE A 144 16.92 -3.29 -4.45
C PHE A 144 15.73 -3.92 -3.72
N SER A 145 15.49 -5.23 -3.89
CA SER A 145 14.48 -5.97 -3.13
C SER A 145 14.81 -6.07 -1.64
N LYS A 146 16.08 -5.91 -1.27
CA LYS A 146 16.55 -5.89 0.13
C LYS A 146 16.41 -4.51 0.78
N ILE A 147 16.15 -3.45 0.00
CA ILE A 147 15.94 -2.10 0.53
C ILE A 147 14.55 -2.04 1.17
N PRO A 148 14.43 -1.66 2.46
CA PRO A 148 13.14 -1.55 3.12
C PRO A 148 12.28 -0.44 2.48
N ILE A 149 11.01 -0.77 2.23
CA ILE A 149 10.01 0.15 1.70
C ILE A 149 9.06 0.55 2.82
N GLY A 150 9.07 1.82 3.21
CA GLY A 150 8.12 2.42 4.14
C GLY A 150 6.85 2.88 3.43
N PHE A 151 5.69 2.71 4.06
CA PHE A 151 4.40 3.12 3.50
C PHE A 151 3.69 4.12 4.42
N ILE A 152 3.33 5.28 3.87
CA ILE A 152 2.56 6.34 4.54
C ILE A 152 1.18 6.42 3.87
N PRO A 153 0.11 5.91 4.53
CA PRO A 153 -1.22 5.83 3.96
C PRO A 153 -1.90 7.20 3.92
N LEU A 154 -1.77 7.91 2.80
CA LEU A 154 -2.43 9.19 2.56
C LEU A 154 -3.78 9.04 1.85
N GLY A 155 -4.07 7.85 1.31
CA GLY A 155 -5.33 7.47 0.64
C GLY A 155 -6.59 7.65 1.50
N GLN A 156 -7.76 7.44 0.88
CA GLN A 156 -9.04 7.41 1.63
C GLN A 156 -9.24 6.07 2.33
N THR A 157 -8.90 4.99 1.64
CA THR A 157 -8.87 3.62 2.13
C THR A 157 -7.54 3.03 1.65
N SER A 158 -6.94 2.17 2.46
CA SER A 158 -5.77 1.37 2.09
C SER A 158 -5.94 -0.01 2.66
N SER A 159 -5.75 -1.02 1.81
CA SER A 159 -5.88 -2.43 2.19
C SER A 159 -4.73 -2.87 3.09
N LEU A 160 -3.50 -2.50 2.72
CA LEU A 160 -2.29 -2.90 3.44
C LEU A 160 -2.11 -2.16 4.75
N SER A 161 -2.59 -0.91 4.85
CA SER A 161 -2.39 -0.14 6.09
C SER A 161 -3.13 -0.74 7.29
N GLN A 162 -4.24 -1.44 7.05
CA GLN A 162 -5.02 -2.14 8.10
C GLN A 162 -4.30 -3.37 8.63
N THR A 163 -3.45 -4.01 7.81
CA THR A 163 -2.65 -5.16 8.23
C THR A 163 -1.34 -4.73 8.86
N LEU A 164 -0.69 -3.69 8.32
CA LEU A 164 0.64 -3.25 8.77
C LEU A 164 0.60 -2.40 10.04
N PHE A 165 -0.49 -1.66 10.27
CA PHE A 165 -0.60 -0.72 11.37
C PHE A 165 -1.85 -0.98 12.19
N ALA A 166 -1.81 -0.64 13.48
CA ALA A 166 -2.97 -0.74 14.35
C ALA A 166 -4.15 0.09 13.82
N GLU A 167 -5.37 -0.42 14.02
CA GLU A 167 -6.58 0.32 13.72
C GLU A 167 -6.61 1.61 14.56
N SER A 168 -6.56 2.75 13.88
CA SER A 168 -6.60 4.07 14.52
C SER A 168 -7.94 4.76 14.23
N GLY A 169 -8.55 5.35 15.26
CA GLY A 169 -9.80 6.12 15.09
C GLY A 169 -9.62 7.46 14.35
N ASN A 170 -8.39 7.99 14.27
CA ASN A 170 -8.10 9.28 13.65
C ASN A 170 -7.10 9.12 12.49
N LYS A 171 -7.43 9.71 11.33
CA LYS A 171 -6.56 9.73 10.15
C LYS A 171 -5.18 10.34 10.42
N VAL A 172 -5.09 11.38 11.26
CA VAL A 172 -3.80 12.01 11.58
C VAL A 172 -2.92 11.07 12.38
N GLN A 173 -3.50 10.37 13.35
CA GLN A 173 -2.81 9.37 14.15
C GLN A 173 -2.28 8.24 13.27
N HIS A 174 -3.09 7.71 12.34
CA HIS A 174 -2.65 6.66 11.41
C HIS A 174 -1.40 7.06 10.61
N ILE A 175 -1.35 8.29 10.10
CA ILE A 175 -0.22 8.80 9.32
C ILE A 175 1.02 8.95 10.21
N ILE A 176 0.83 9.47 11.42
CA ILE A 176 1.91 9.66 12.40
C ILE A 176 2.51 8.32 12.81
N ASP A 177 1.67 7.35 13.20
CA ASP A 177 2.09 6.03 13.66
C ASP A 177 2.83 5.27 12.55
N ALA A 178 2.32 5.32 11.31
CA ALA A 178 3.00 4.76 10.15
C ALA A 178 4.37 5.40 9.89
N THR A 179 4.47 6.73 10.06
CA THR A 179 5.75 7.44 9.88
C THR A 179 6.74 7.13 11.01
N LEU A 180 6.27 7.00 12.25
CA LEU A 180 7.10 6.61 13.40
C LEU A 180 7.60 5.17 13.29
N ALA A 181 6.79 4.25 12.76
CA ALA A 181 7.23 2.87 12.49
C ALA A 181 8.43 2.83 11.52
N ILE A 182 8.41 3.70 10.48
CA ILE A 182 9.55 3.84 9.56
C ILE A 182 10.80 4.35 10.30
N VAL A 183 10.65 5.34 11.18
CA VAL A 183 11.77 5.88 11.97
C VAL A 183 12.32 4.83 12.95
N LYS A 184 11.45 4.00 13.54
CA LYS A 184 11.84 2.88 14.41
C LYS A 184 12.62 1.79 13.67
N GLY A 185 12.45 1.70 12.35
CA GLY A 185 13.17 0.75 11.50
C GLY A 185 12.66 -0.69 11.63
N GLU A 186 11.40 -0.87 12.05
CA GLU A 186 10.76 -2.18 12.10
C GLU A 186 10.46 -2.65 10.66
N THR A 187 10.89 -3.86 10.33
CA THR A 187 10.74 -4.43 8.97
C THR A 187 9.94 -5.73 9.03
N VAL A 188 9.02 -5.87 8.08
CA VAL A 188 8.18 -7.06 7.92
C VAL A 188 8.33 -7.57 6.49
N PRO A 189 8.66 -8.87 6.27
CA PRO A 189 8.67 -9.44 4.93
C PRO A 189 7.23 -9.55 4.42
N LEU A 190 7.01 -9.15 3.16
CA LEU A 190 5.72 -9.21 2.49
C LEU A 190 5.85 -9.94 1.16
N ASP A 191 4.85 -10.75 0.86
CA ASP A 191 4.79 -11.50 -0.39
C ASP A 191 4.30 -10.59 -1.53
N VAL A 192 4.83 -10.78 -2.73
CA VAL A 192 4.43 -10.04 -3.93
C VAL A 192 3.91 -11.01 -4.98
N LEU A 193 2.88 -10.59 -5.72
CA LEU A 193 2.38 -11.32 -6.87
C LEU A 193 2.91 -10.69 -8.17
N GLN A 194 3.42 -11.51 -9.08
CA GLN A 194 3.84 -11.09 -10.42
C GLN A 194 2.76 -11.48 -11.43
N ILE A 195 2.22 -10.49 -12.14
CA ILE A 195 1.28 -10.69 -13.25
C ILE A 195 2.00 -10.33 -14.54
N LYS A 196 2.17 -11.29 -15.44
CA LYS A 196 2.79 -11.07 -16.74
C LYS A 196 1.76 -11.25 -17.84
N GLY A 197 1.51 -10.17 -18.59
CA GLY A 197 0.78 -10.25 -19.86
C GLY A 197 1.68 -10.83 -20.96
N GLU A 198 1.08 -11.38 -22.02
CA GLU A 198 1.84 -12.02 -23.11
C GLU A 198 2.83 -11.07 -23.80
N LYS A 199 2.44 -9.80 -23.98
CA LYS A 199 3.22 -8.79 -24.72
C LYS A 199 3.74 -7.66 -23.84
N GLU A 200 3.25 -7.54 -22.61
CA GLU A 200 3.55 -6.43 -21.72
C GLU A 200 4.59 -6.80 -20.66
N GLN A 201 5.26 -5.78 -20.14
CA GLN A 201 6.20 -5.95 -19.03
C GLN A 201 5.45 -6.42 -17.76
N PRO A 202 6.06 -7.29 -16.93
CA PRO A 202 5.39 -7.88 -15.76
C PRO A 202 5.01 -6.82 -14.72
N VAL A 203 3.77 -6.82 -14.25
CA VAL A 203 3.29 -5.92 -13.19
C VAL A 203 3.33 -6.66 -11.86
N PHE A 204 3.78 -5.99 -10.82
CA PHE A 204 3.80 -6.56 -9.47
C PHE A 204 2.70 -5.93 -8.63
N ALA A 205 2.10 -6.71 -7.73
CA ALA A 205 1.15 -6.19 -6.76
C ALA A 205 1.35 -6.84 -5.38
N LEU A 206 0.94 -6.12 -4.34
CA LEU A 206 1.01 -6.62 -2.96
C LEU A 206 -0.28 -7.29 -2.51
N THR A 207 -1.44 -6.73 -2.86
CA THR A 207 -2.72 -7.21 -2.32
C THR A 207 -3.37 -8.26 -3.23
N GLY A 208 -3.54 -7.94 -4.51
CA GLY A 208 -4.29 -8.80 -5.42
C GLY A 208 -4.79 -8.12 -6.68
N LEU A 209 -5.38 -8.90 -7.56
CA LEU A 209 -6.18 -8.45 -8.69
C LEU A 209 -7.65 -8.80 -8.49
N ARG A 210 -8.53 -7.95 -9.02
CA ARG A 210 -9.98 -8.15 -8.99
C ARG A 210 -10.55 -7.87 -10.37
N TRP A 211 -11.35 -8.80 -10.87
CA TRP A 211 -11.96 -8.74 -12.19
C TRP A 211 -13.42 -9.18 -12.11
N GLY A 212 -14.34 -8.28 -12.48
CA GLY A 212 -15.77 -8.60 -12.53
C GLY A 212 -16.67 -7.45 -12.14
N SER A 213 -17.91 -7.80 -11.81
CA SER A 213 -19.04 -6.87 -11.67
C SER A 213 -18.87 -5.90 -10.51
N PHE A 214 -18.35 -6.35 -9.36
CA PHE A 214 -18.08 -5.47 -8.21
C PHE A 214 -16.98 -4.45 -8.52
N ARG A 215 -15.94 -4.85 -9.25
CA ARG A 215 -14.87 -3.94 -9.69
C ARG A 215 -15.42 -2.84 -10.59
N ASP A 216 -16.24 -3.21 -11.56
CA ASP A 216 -16.86 -2.27 -12.51
C ASP A 216 -17.79 -1.28 -11.81
N ALA A 217 -18.65 -1.78 -10.91
CA ALA A 217 -19.49 -0.94 -10.06
C ALA A 217 -18.62 0.02 -9.22
N GLY A 218 -17.55 -0.48 -8.60
CA GLY A 218 -16.60 0.31 -7.82
C GLY A 218 -15.96 1.48 -8.59
N VAL A 219 -15.60 1.29 -9.87
CA VAL A 219 -15.10 2.37 -10.73
C VAL A 219 -16.16 3.47 -10.89
N THR A 220 -17.42 3.09 -11.10
CA THR A 220 -18.51 4.03 -11.36
C THR A 220 -18.99 4.79 -10.11
N VAL A 221 -18.67 4.32 -8.90
CA VAL A 221 -19.02 5.02 -7.64
C VAL A 221 -18.59 6.49 -7.64
N SER A 222 -17.43 6.78 -8.25
CA SER A 222 -16.90 8.15 -8.38
C SER A 222 -17.78 9.06 -9.25
N ARG A 223 -18.46 8.52 -10.27
CA ARG A 223 -19.36 9.27 -11.16
C ARG A 223 -20.61 9.75 -10.43
N TYR A 224 -21.10 8.98 -9.47
CA TYR A 224 -22.28 9.27 -8.68
C TYR A 224 -22.00 10.17 -7.46
N TRP A 225 -21.01 11.07 -7.54
CA TRP A 225 -20.57 11.92 -6.43
C TRP A 225 -21.70 12.76 -5.81
N TYR A 226 -22.72 13.10 -6.60
CA TYR A 226 -23.89 13.89 -6.21
C TYR A 226 -24.86 13.15 -5.27
N LEU A 227 -24.80 11.81 -5.19
CA LEU A 227 -25.66 10.99 -4.32
C LEU A 227 -25.10 10.85 -2.89
N GLY A 228 -23.97 11.49 -2.57
CA GLY A 228 -23.41 11.53 -1.22
C GLY A 228 -23.23 10.13 -0.61
N PRO A 229 -23.90 9.78 0.50
CA PRO A 229 -23.76 8.48 1.15
C PRO A 229 -24.37 7.33 0.34
N LEU A 230 -25.31 7.59 -0.56
CA LEU A 230 -25.97 6.56 -1.36
C LEU A 230 -25.18 6.16 -2.60
N LYS A 231 -24.12 6.90 -2.98
CA LYS A 231 -23.39 6.70 -4.23
C LYS A 231 -22.85 5.28 -4.42
N THR A 232 -22.41 4.62 -3.34
CA THR A 232 -21.87 3.25 -3.40
C THR A 232 -22.99 2.28 -3.77
N LYS A 233 -24.06 2.25 -2.97
CA LYS A 233 -25.23 1.40 -3.24
C LYS A 233 -25.89 1.72 -4.59
N ALA A 234 -25.96 3.00 -4.94
CA ALA A 234 -26.51 3.45 -6.21
C ALA A 234 -25.69 2.95 -7.40
N ALA A 235 -24.36 2.94 -7.31
CA ALA A 235 -23.51 2.40 -8.37
C ALA A 235 -23.79 0.91 -8.62
N HIS A 236 -23.87 0.12 -7.56
CA HIS A 236 -24.24 -1.30 -7.67
C HIS A 236 -25.67 -1.46 -8.21
N PHE A 237 -26.64 -0.68 -7.72
CA PHE A 237 -28.02 -0.72 -8.20
C PHE A 237 -28.12 -0.37 -9.69
N PHE A 238 -27.51 0.73 -10.14
CA PHE A 238 -27.52 1.11 -11.55
C PHE A 238 -26.79 0.11 -12.45
N SER A 239 -25.75 -0.56 -11.95
CA SER A 239 -25.13 -1.68 -12.68
C SER A 239 -26.13 -2.83 -12.90
N THR A 240 -26.90 -3.21 -11.87
CA THR A 240 -27.90 -4.29 -11.98
C THR A 240 -29.09 -3.95 -12.89
N LEU A 241 -29.39 -2.66 -13.08
CA LEU A 241 -30.43 -2.21 -14.01
C LEU A 241 -29.99 -2.28 -15.47
N LYS A 242 -28.69 -2.14 -15.73
CA LYS A 242 -28.16 -2.21 -17.09
C LYS A 242 -28.20 -3.64 -17.62
N GLU A 243 -27.69 -4.58 -16.84
CA GLU A 243 -27.62 -6.00 -17.22
C GLU A 243 -27.50 -6.86 -15.97
N TRP A 244 -28.24 -7.96 -15.90
CA TRP A 244 -28.16 -8.94 -14.81
C TRP A 244 -28.62 -10.33 -15.28
N PRO A 245 -27.87 -11.41 -14.98
CA PRO A 245 -26.59 -11.46 -14.27
C PRO A 245 -25.38 -11.12 -15.16
N GLN A 246 -24.40 -10.35 -14.65
CA GLN A 246 -23.17 -9.97 -15.38
C GLN A 246 -22.08 -11.04 -15.26
N THR A 247 -22.41 -12.28 -15.61
CA THR A 247 -21.47 -13.40 -15.52
C THR A 247 -20.42 -13.33 -16.62
N ARG A 248 -19.16 -13.60 -16.27
CA ARG A 248 -18.06 -13.71 -17.21
C ARG A 248 -17.48 -15.10 -17.16
N GLN A 249 -17.20 -15.65 -18.34
CA GLN A 249 -16.52 -16.93 -18.48
C GLN A 249 -15.01 -16.71 -18.57
N ALA A 250 -14.26 -17.51 -17.84
CA ALA A 250 -12.80 -17.54 -17.90
C ALA A 250 -12.28 -18.95 -17.62
N SER A 251 -11.15 -19.30 -18.24
CA SER A 251 -10.40 -20.52 -17.93
C SER A 251 -9.21 -20.16 -17.06
N ILE A 252 -8.99 -20.90 -15.98
CA ILE A 252 -7.80 -20.77 -15.15
C ILE A 252 -7.07 -22.10 -15.07
N SER A 253 -5.75 -22.03 -15.13
CA SER A 253 -4.87 -23.16 -14.84
C SER A 253 -4.07 -22.82 -13.60
N TYR A 254 -4.10 -23.70 -12.60
CA TYR A 254 -3.41 -23.46 -11.33
C TYR A 254 -2.67 -24.71 -10.85
N ALA A 255 -1.63 -24.46 -10.05
CA ALA A 255 -0.85 -25.47 -9.33
C ALA A 255 -1.19 -25.41 -7.83
N GLY A 256 -0.89 -26.51 -7.11
CA GLY A 256 -1.08 -26.57 -5.66
C GLY A 256 -0.10 -25.68 -4.87
N PRO A 257 -0.32 -25.51 -3.55
CA PRO A 257 0.60 -24.79 -2.67
C PRO A 257 2.03 -25.31 -2.76
N ALA A 258 3.00 -24.41 -2.68
CA ALA A 258 4.42 -24.75 -2.61
C ALA A 258 4.91 -24.66 -1.15
N GLU A 259 5.85 -25.52 -0.78
CA GLU A 259 6.52 -25.38 0.52
C GLU A 259 7.38 -24.13 0.53
N ARG A 260 7.29 -23.35 1.62
CA ARG A 260 8.09 -22.14 1.78
C ARG A 260 9.57 -22.53 1.84
N PRO A 261 10.44 -21.98 0.96
CA PRO A 261 11.86 -22.24 1.06
C PRO A 261 12.35 -21.82 2.45
N PRO A 262 13.20 -22.61 3.13
CA PRO A 262 13.68 -22.25 4.46
C PRO A 262 14.31 -20.86 4.37
N GLY A 263 13.83 -19.93 5.20
CA GLY A 263 14.29 -18.55 5.25
C GLY A 263 15.76 -18.51 5.63
N GLY A 264 16.63 -18.71 4.65
CA GLY A 264 18.06 -18.65 4.83
C GLY A 264 18.44 -17.22 5.14
N ALA A 265 19.16 -17.01 6.23
CA ALA A 265 20.10 -15.91 6.27
C ALA A 265 21.06 -16.15 5.10
N GLU A 266 20.85 -15.48 3.98
CA GLU A 266 21.88 -15.34 2.95
C GLU A 266 23.03 -14.56 3.57
N GLU A 267 23.91 -15.26 4.29
CA GLU A 267 25.26 -14.77 4.48
C GLU A 267 25.82 -14.53 3.08
N ALA A 268 26.05 -13.26 2.75
CA ALA A 268 26.76 -12.92 1.53
C ALA A 268 28.05 -13.75 1.54
N PRO A 269 28.28 -14.63 0.55
CA PRO A 269 29.41 -15.55 0.60
C PRO A 269 30.68 -14.71 0.76
N PRO A 270 31.57 -15.03 1.71
CA PRO A 270 32.76 -14.24 1.95
C PRO A 270 33.53 -14.10 0.64
N ARG A 271 33.90 -12.85 0.33
CA ARG A 271 34.48 -12.47 -0.96
C ARG A 271 35.61 -13.45 -1.31
N PRO A 272 35.51 -14.25 -2.39
CA PRO A 272 36.46 -15.33 -2.63
C PRO A 272 37.88 -14.77 -2.80
N SER A 273 38.89 -15.56 -2.39
CA SER A 273 40.31 -15.20 -2.51
C SER A 273 40.70 -14.87 -3.95
N LEU A 274 41.71 -14.02 -4.11
CA LEU A 274 42.14 -13.46 -5.41
C LEU A 274 42.45 -14.55 -6.44
N TYR A 275 43.12 -15.63 -6.02
CA TYR A 275 43.40 -16.80 -6.83
C TYR A 275 42.14 -17.52 -7.34
N ARG A 276 41.11 -17.67 -6.48
CA ARG A 276 39.83 -18.31 -6.85
C ARG A 276 39.05 -17.49 -7.88
N ARG A 277 39.22 -16.17 -7.91
CA ARG A 277 38.65 -15.28 -8.94
C ARG A 277 39.38 -15.39 -10.27
N ILE A 278 40.72 -15.48 -10.23
CA ILE A 278 41.55 -15.68 -11.43
C ILE A 278 41.22 -17.05 -12.05
N LEU A 279 41.14 -18.11 -11.24
CA LEU A 279 40.71 -19.43 -11.70
C LEU A 279 39.31 -19.45 -12.28
N ARG A 280 38.33 -18.76 -11.67
CA ARG A 280 36.98 -18.65 -12.24
C ARG A 280 36.98 -17.90 -13.57
N ARG A 281 37.75 -16.81 -13.71
CA ARG A 281 37.90 -16.07 -14.98
C ARG A 281 38.55 -16.91 -16.07
N LEU A 282 39.55 -17.70 -15.70
CA LEU A 282 40.20 -18.63 -16.62
C LEU A 282 39.22 -19.75 -17.00
N ALA A 283 38.55 -20.37 -16.02
CA ALA A 283 37.55 -21.41 -16.26
C ALA A 283 36.40 -20.92 -17.15
N SER A 284 35.94 -19.68 -16.98
CA SER A 284 34.92 -19.08 -17.85
C SER A 284 35.42 -18.75 -19.27
N TYR A 285 36.73 -18.63 -19.47
CA TYR A 285 37.35 -18.42 -20.78
C TYR A 285 37.38 -19.71 -21.62
N TRP A 286 37.40 -20.87 -20.94
CA TRP A 286 37.45 -22.21 -21.56
C TRP A 286 36.13 -22.97 -21.47
N ALA A 287 35.15 -22.47 -20.72
CA ALA A 287 33.83 -23.06 -20.64
C ALA A 287 33.05 -22.78 -21.95
N GLN A 288 32.73 -23.83 -22.68
CA GLN A 288 31.65 -23.75 -23.67
C GLN A 288 30.32 -23.47 -22.95
N PRO A 289 29.35 -22.81 -23.61
CA PRO A 289 28.01 -22.67 -23.05
C PRO A 289 27.43 -24.07 -22.90
N GLN A 290 27.38 -24.59 -21.67
CA GLN A 290 26.44 -25.64 -21.36
C GLN A 290 25.10 -24.96 -21.17
N ASP A 291 24.12 -25.34 -21.99
CA ASP A 291 22.73 -25.06 -21.70
C ASP A 291 22.46 -25.52 -20.26
N ALA A 292 22.09 -24.56 -19.42
CA ALA A 292 21.76 -24.85 -18.04
C ALA A 292 20.52 -25.74 -18.05
N LEU A 293 20.73 -27.05 -17.91
CA LEU A 293 19.69 -27.98 -17.52
C LEU A 293 19.19 -27.51 -16.15
N SER A 294 18.01 -26.90 -16.17
CA SER A 294 17.22 -26.61 -14.99
C SER A 294 17.16 -27.87 -14.12
N PRO A 295 17.36 -27.77 -12.79
CA PRO A 295 17.15 -28.93 -11.92
C PRO A 295 15.73 -29.45 -12.14
N GLU A 296 15.61 -30.76 -12.36
CA GLU A 296 14.34 -31.46 -12.51
C GLU A 296 13.50 -31.24 -11.25
N GLY A 297 12.64 -30.23 -11.30
CA GLY A 297 11.59 -30.00 -10.32
C GLY A 297 10.50 -31.04 -10.54
N SER A 298 10.03 -31.63 -9.44
CA SER A 298 8.82 -32.45 -9.38
C SER A 298 7.75 -31.93 -10.34
N SER A 299 7.27 -32.77 -11.27
CA SER A 299 6.24 -32.40 -12.24
C SER A 299 5.06 -31.72 -11.55
N GLU A 300 4.98 -30.39 -11.67
CA GLU A 300 3.86 -29.62 -11.13
C GLU A 300 2.59 -30.08 -11.84
N VAL A 301 1.64 -30.64 -11.09
CA VAL A 301 0.37 -31.08 -11.66
C VAL A 301 -0.54 -29.87 -11.82
N TRP A 302 -0.57 -29.32 -13.03
CA TRP A 302 -1.46 -28.24 -13.40
C TRP A 302 -2.89 -28.74 -13.59
N LYS A 303 -3.86 -28.08 -12.93
CA LYS A 303 -5.29 -28.34 -13.10
C LYS A 303 -5.93 -27.18 -13.84
N GLU A 304 -6.67 -27.49 -14.89
CA GLU A 304 -7.46 -26.51 -15.66
C GLU A 304 -8.91 -26.54 -15.21
N VAL A 305 -9.49 -25.36 -15.00
CA VAL A 305 -10.89 -25.19 -14.62
C VAL A 305 -11.51 -24.08 -15.47
N GLN A 306 -12.61 -24.40 -16.14
CA GLN A 306 -13.46 -23.44 -16.82
C GLN A 306 -14.52 -22.92 -15.84
N LEU A 307 -14.67 -21.60 -15.78
CA LEU A 307 -15.45 -20.93 -14.74
C LEU A 307 -16.40 -19.90 -15.36
N SER A 308 -17.58 -19.78 -14.78
CA SER A 308 -18.52 -18.68 -15.02
C SER A 308 -18.81 -18.01 -13.67
N THR A 309 -18.32 -16.79 -13.47
CA THR A 309 -18.39 -16.09 -12.17
C THR A 309 -18.80 -14.63 -12.34
N LEU A 310 -19.29 -14.02 -11.25
CA LEU A 310 -19.60 -12.59 -11.24
C LEU A 310 -18.37 -11.73 -10.95
N GLU A 311 -17.49 -12.22 -10.08
CA GLU A 311 -16.19 -11.63 -9.76
C GLU A 311 -15.17 -12.73 -9.49
N LEU A 312 -13.98 -12.54 -10.06
CA LEU A 312 -12.77 -13.27 -9.75
C LEU A 312 -11.83 -12.35 -8.98
N SER A 313 -11.32 -12.83 -7.85
CA SER A 313 -10.27 -12.15 -7.11
C SER A 313 -9.13 -13.10 -6.81
N ILE A 314 -7.91 -12.63 -7.08
CA ILE A 314 -6.68 -13.37 -6.80
C ILE A 314 -5.88 -12.49 -5.86
N THR A 315 -5.71 -12.93 -4.62
CA THR A 315 -5.14 -12.14 -3.54
C THR A 315 -4.01 -12.86 -2.83
N THR A 316 -3.09 -12.09 -2.26
CA THR A 316 -2.05 -12.60 -1.37
C THR A 316 -2.60 -12.77 0.04
N ARG A 317 -1.81 -13.41 0.90
CA ARG A 317 -2.10 -13.52 2.33
C ARG A 317 -1.69 -12.27 3.12
N ASN A 318 -1.25 -11.21 2.45
CA ASN A 318 -0.86 -9.96 3.11
C ASN A 318 -2.00 -9.28 3.87
N SER A 319 -3.25 -9.72 3.73
CA SER A 319 -4.35 -9.30 4.60
C SER A 319 -4.24 -9.85 6.03
N GLN A 320 -3.60 -11.01 6.22
CA GLN A 320 -3.35 -11.65 7.50
C GLN A 320 -1.95 -12.30 7.49
N LEU A 321 -0.98 -11.57 8.04
CA LEU A 321 0.43 -11.98 8.05
C LEU A 321 0.63 -13.23 8.91
N ASP A 322 0.86 -14.37 8.25
CA ASP A 322 1.24 -15.62 8.90
C ASP A 322 2.74 -15.86 8.70
N LEU A 323 3.53 -15.22 9.57
CA LEU A 323 4.99 -15.31 9.56
C LEU A 323 5.49 -16.72 9.91
N THR A 324 4.64 -17.57 10.50
CA THR A 324 4.96 -18.93 10.95
C THR A 324 4.47 -20.03 10.01
N GLY A 325 3.75 -19.66 8.95
CA GLY A 325 3.21 -20.60 7.97
C GLY A 325 4.30 -21.43 7.30
N LYS A 326 4.02 -22.72 7.09
CA LYS A 326 4.92 -23.66 6.40
C LYS A 326 4.75 -23.64 4.86
N GLU A 327 3.60 -23.18 4.39
CA GLU A 327 3.22 -23.19 2.98
C GLU A 327 3.03 -21.77 2.46
N ASP A 328 3.55 -21.54 1.25
CA ASP A 328 3.28 -20.36 0.45
C ASP A 328 2.20 -20.68 -0.57
N PHE A 329 1.07 -19.99 -0.46
CA PHE A 329 -0.05 -20.13 -1.40
C PHE A 329 -0.76 -18.81 -1.64
N MET A 330 -1.36 -18.73 -2.82
CA MET A 330 -2.18 -17.61 -3.26
C MET A 330 -3.66 -17.93 -3.05
N ASN A 331 -4.45 -16.94 -2.64
CA ASN A 331 -5.88 -17.10 -2.50
C ASN A 331 -6.58 -16.75 -3.81
N ILE A 332 -7.32 -17.71 -4.36
CA ILE A 332 -8.19 -17.49 -5.52
C ILE A 332 -9.63 -17.60 -5.02
N CYS A 333 -10.34 -16.47 -4.99
CA CYS A 333 -11.73 -16.40 -4.57
C CYS A 333 -12.62 -16.12 -5.77
N MET A 334 -13.64 -16.96 -5.92
CA MET A 334 -14.61 -16.91 -7.02
C MET A 334 -15.99 -16.64 -6.45
N GLU A 335 -16.60 -15.54 -6.88
CA GLU A 335 -17.95 -15.23 -6.43
C GLU A 335 -18.99 -15.96 -7.31
N PRO A 336 -19.94 -16.70 -6.71
CA PRO A 336 -20.89 -17.50 -7.45
C PRO A 336 -21.83 -16.64 -8.30
N SER A 337 -22.24 -17.16 -9.45
CA SER A 337 -23.20 -16.49 -10.35
C SER A 337 -24.64 -16.45 -9.83
N THR A 338 -24.93 -17.13 -8.72
CA THR A 338 -26.28 -17.34 -8.17
C THR A 338 -26.71 -16.29 -7.15
N ILE A 339 -25.84 -15.33 -6.82
CA ILE A 339 -26.16 -14.25 -5.88
C ILE A 339 -27.41 -13.48 -6.33
N SER A 340 -28.22 -12.99 -5.39
CA SER A 340 -29.38 -12.15 -5.74
C SER A 340 -28.96 -10.71 -6.04
N LYS A 341 -29.80 -9.96 -6.76
CA LYS A 341 -29.57 -8.51 -6.99
C LYS A 341 -29.48 -7.74 -5.67
N GLY A 342 -30.31 -8.11 -4.69
CA GLY A 342 -30.33 -7.50 -3.37
C GLY A 342 -29.00 -7.70 -2.65
N ASP A 343 -28.51 -8.93 -2.63
CA ASP A 343 -27.25 -9.28 -1.98
C ASP A 343 -26.05 -8.65 -2.67
N PHE A 344 -26.06 -8.53 -4.01
CA PHE A 344 -25.04 -7.81 -4.75
C PHE A 344 -24.94 -6.33 -4.34
N ILE A 345 -26.07 -5.66 -4.11
CA ILE A 345 -26.10 -4.25 -3.70
C ILE A 345 -25.69 -4.08 -2.22
N THR A 346 -26.04 -5.02 -1.35
CA THR A 346 -25.70 -4.95 0.07
C THR A 346 -24.25 -5.32 0.35
N LEU A 347 -23.70 -6.30 -0.37
CA LEU A 347 -22.30 -6.73 -0.26
C LEU A 347 -21.34 -5.79 -0.99
N GLY A 348 -21.82 -5.04 -2.00
CA GLY A 348 -21.03 -4.03 -2.70
C GLY A 348 -20.54 -2.92 -1.77
N LYS A 349 -19.22 -2.83 -1.59
CA LYS A 349 -18.53 -1.86 -0.71
C LYS A 349 -17.86 -0.73 -1.47
#